data_AF-A0A925SS43-F1
#
_entry.id   AF-A0A925SS43-F1
#
_cell.length_a   1.000
_cell.length_b   1.000
_cell.length_c   1.000
_cell.angle_alpha   90.00
_cell.angle_beta   90.00
_cell.angle_gamma   90.00
#
_symmetry.space_group_name_H-M   'P 1'
#
loop_
_entity.id
_entity.type
_entity.pdbx_description
1 polymer ?
#
loop_
_entity_poly.entity_id
_entity_poly.type
_entity_poly.pdbx_seq_one_letter_code
_entity_poly.pdbx_strand_id
1 'polypeptide(L)'
;TLNGTTHVADPFALAAQNQLAISRTNLGLLGPGTTLANADLAGLTLTPGVYTVSAGISNLTGTLTLDGQGDANAFWAFQMADTLITSPGSTVNVVNAGTGSGVFWNVASSATLGTTTAFEGNILALASITLDTGATIGCGRALASTGAVTMAGNTISSACTELLTGTTTGIGSGSNGFSGSGLSFDATTNTVVASGAVGAPVVPEPSTMILFGSGLAGLVVFRKKFKKA
;
A
#
# COMPACT_ATOMS: atom_id res chain seq x y z
N THR A 1 -18.76 3.93 1.96
CA THR A 1 -18.70 3.33 3.32
C THR A 1 -17.25 3.07 3.66
N LEU A 2 -16.87 3.08 4.94
CA LEU A 2 -15.52 2.72 5.38
C LEU A 2 -15.58 1.37 6.09
N ASN A 3 -14.84 0.39 5.57
CA ASN A 3 -14.68 -0.92 6.18
C ASN A 3 -13.25 -1.02 6.72
N GLY A 4 -12.99 -0.43 7.88
CA GLY A 4 -11.66 -0.34 8.48
C GLY A 4 -11.61 0.66 9.64
N THR A 5 -10.40 1.04 10.05
CA THR A 5 -10.15 2.04 11.10
C THR A 5 -9.62 3.34 10.51
N THR A 6 -10.03 4.46 11.09
CA THR A 6 -9.50 5.79 10.75
C THR A 6 -8.37 6.14 11.71
N HIS A 7 -7.21 6.50 11.18
CA HIS A 7 -6.04 6.95 11.95
C HIS A 7 -5.69 8.39 11.55
N VAL A 8 -5.70 9.32 12.52
CA VAL A 8 -5.39 10.74 12.28
C VAL A 8 -4.37 11.20 13.32
N ALA A 9 -3.20 11.60 12.84
CA ALA A 9 -2.11 12.14 13.67
C ALA A 9 -1.73 11.26 14.88
N ASP A 10 -1.90 9.93 14.75
CA ASP A 10 -1.53 8.95 15.77
C ASP A 10 -0.22 8.21 15.38
N PRO A 11 0.33 7.36 16.27
CA PRO A 11 1.56 6.63 15.96
C PRO A 11 1.46 5.71 14.73
N PHE A 12 0.27 5.18 14.43
CA PHE A 12 0.05 4.31 13.27
C PHE A 12 0.07 5.11 11.97
N ALA A 13 -0.58 6.28 11.93
CA ALA A 13 -0.55 7.21 10.80
C ALA A 13 0.86 7.75 10.54
N LEU A 14 1.61 8.07 11.61
CA LEU A 14 3.01 8.49 11.48
C LEU A 14 3.89 7.36 10.93
N ALA A 15 3.73 6.14 11.44
CA ALA A 15 4.45 4.98 10.92
C ALA A 15 4.10 4.73 9.44
N ALA A 16 2.82 4.83 9.06
CA ALA A 16 2.38 4.66 7.67
C ALA A 16 3.01 5.70 6.73
N GLN A 17 3.11 6.97 7.15
CA GLN A 17 3.77 8.02 6.37
C GLN A 17 5.27 7.73 6.16
N ASN A 18 5.97 7.30 7.21
CA ASN A 18 7.38 6.91 7.10
C ASN A 18 7.56 5.71 6.15
N GLN A 19 6.67 4.71 6.25
CA GLN A 19 6.71 3.55 5.35
C GLN A 19 6.39 3.91 3.91
N LEU A 20 5.48 4.86 3.66
CA LEU A 20 5.22 5.37 2.31
C LEU A 20 6.48 6.03 1.72
N ALA A 21 7.17 6.87 2.50
CA ALA A 21 8.42 7.50 2.06
C ALA A 21 9.49 6.45 1.72
N ILE A 22 9.70 5.46 2.62
CA ILE A 22 10.64 4.36 2.39
C ILE A 22 10.26 3.56 1.15
N SER A 23 8.98 3.22 0.98
CA SER A 23 8.50 2.41 -0.15
C SER A 23 8.72 3.13 -1.49
N ARG A 24 8.49 4.45 -1.53
CA ARG A 24 8.80 5.27 -2.72
C ARG A 24 10.28 5.28 -3.04
N THR A 25 11.14 5.43 -2.02
CA THR A 25 12.59 5.36 -2.20
C THR A 25 13.00 3.98 -2.71
N ASN A 26 12.52 2.89 -2.10
CA ASN A 26 12.84 1.52 -2.51
C ASN A 26 12.39 1.22 -3.95
N LEU A 27 11.19 1.67 -4.33
CA LEU A 27 10.74 1.57 -5.72
C LEU A 27 11.64 2.39 -6.64
N GLY A 28 12.08 3.58 -6.24
CA GLY A 28 13.02 4.39 -7.02
C GLY A 28 14.41 3.75 -7.17
N LEU A 29 14.85 2.95 -6.19
CA LEU A 29 16.12 2.21 -6.25
C LEU A 29 16.11 1.06 -7.27
N LEU A 30 14.94 0.61 -7.73
CA LEU A 30 14.83 -0.30 -8.87
C LEU A 30 15.37 0.33 -10.16
N GLY A 31 15.51 1.67 -10.18
CA GLY A 31 16.00 2.42 -11.32
C GLY A 31 15.00 2.50 -12.47
N PRO A 32 15.41 3.08 -13.61
CA PRO A 32 14.60 3.06 -14.82
C PRO A 32 14.46 1.60 -15.29
N GLY A 33 13.21 1.18 -15.46
CA GLY A 33 12.86 -0.09 -16.09
C GLY A 33 12.84 0.00 -17.62
N THR A 34 12.18 -0.95 -18.26
CA THR A 34 11.93 -0.92 -19.71
C THR A 34 11.18 0.36 -20.07
N THR A 35 11.81 1.22 -20.87
CA THR A 35 11.18 2.44 -21.38
C THR A 35 10.12 2.08 -22.40
N LEU A 36 8.89 2.49 -22.13
CA LEU A 36 7.78 2.29 -23.07
C LEU A 36 7.84 3.37 -24.17
N ALA A 37 7.58 2.96 -25.41
CA ALA A 37 7.71 3.83 -26.58
C ALA A 37 6.74 5.03 -26.54
N ASN A 38 5.56 4.83 -25.94
CA ASN A 38 4.53 5.84 -25.77
C ASN A 38 4.21 6.03 -24.29
N ALA A 39 3.77 7.25 -23.94
CA ALA A 39 3.29 7.55 -22.59
C ALA A 39 1.93 6.88 -22.29
N ASP A 40 1.13 6.61 -23.33
CA ASP A 40 -0.16 5.92 -23.24
C ASP A 40 0.04 4.40 -23.26
N LEU A 41 -0.46 3.75 -22.22
CA LEU A 41 -0.35 2.32 -21.96
C LEU A 41 -1.49 1.51 -22.61
N ALA A 42 -2.45 2.17 -23.25
CA ALA A 42 -3.59 1.52 -23.87
C ALA A 42 -3.17 0.48 -24.93
N GLY A 43 -3.78 -0.70 -24.87
CA GLY A 43 -3.54 -1.81 -25.78
C GLY A 43 -2.27 -2.62 -25.48
N LEU A 44 -1.46 -2.22 -24.49
CA LEU A 44 -0.28 -2.98 -24.09
C LEU A 44 -0.69 -4.20 -23.25
N THR A 45 0.05 -5.28 -23.45
CA THR A 45 0.11 -6.43 -22.54
C THR A 45 1.52 -6.51 -21.99
N LEU A 46 1.67 -6.31 -20.69
CA LEU A 46 2.96 -6.25 -20.02
C LEU A 46 3.13 -7.45 -19.09
N THR A 47 4.25 -8.15 -19.26
CA THR A 47 4.71 -9.21 -18.36
C THR A 47 5.25 -8.60 -17.06
N PRO A 48 5.57 -9.40 -16.03
CA PRO A 48 6.18 -8.87 -14.81
C PRO A 48 7.48 -8.13 -15.11
N GLY A 49 7.70 -6.99 -14.45
CA GLY A 49 8.88 -6.17 -14.67
C GLY A 49 8.78 -4.75 -14.12
N VAL A 50 9.86 -4.00 -14.32
CA VAL A 50 9.92 -2.55 -14.03
C VAL A 50 9.77 -1.81 -15.34
N TYR A 51 8.93 -0.77 -15.37
CA TYR A 51 8.60 0.01 -16.55
C TYR A 51 8.81 1.49 -16.29
N THR A 52 9.43 2.19 -17.24
CA THR A 52 9.55 3.65 -17.19
C THR A 52 8.52 4.26 -18.12
N VAL A 53 7.62 5.07 -17.58
CA VAL A 53 6.56 5.74 -18.33
C VAL A 53 6.87 7.23 -18.41
N SER A 54 6.96 7.75 -19.62
CA SER A 54 7.16 9.17 -19.88
C SER A 54 5.91 9.99 -19.53
N ALA A 55 6.10 11.28 -19.31
CA ALA A 55 4.98 12.19 -19.10
C ALA A 55 4.07 12.23 -20.34
N GLY A 56 2.76 12.29 -20.11
CA GLY A 56 1.76 12.35 -21.17
C GLY A 56 0.54 13.16 -20.74
N ILE A 57 -0.27 13.56 -21.72
CA ILE A 57 -1.57 14.20 -21.46
C ILE A 57 -2.53 13.20 -20.78
N SER A 58 -2.43 11.94 -21.17
CA SER A 58 -3.01 10.78 -20.51
C SER A 58 -2.00 9.64 -20.60
N ASN A 59 -1.89 8.84 -19.54
CA ASN A 59 -1.06 7.63 -19.52
C ASN A 59 -1.87 6.37 -19.79
N LEU A 60 -3.20 6.45 -19.77
CA LEU A 60 -4.05 5.32 -20.09
C LEU A 60 -5.34 5.84 -20.70
N THR A 61 -5.57 5.55 -21.97
CA THR A 61 -6.81 5.93 -22.69
C THR A 61 -7.77 4.76 -22.93
N GLY A 62 -7.42 3.56 -22.45
CA GLY A 62 -8.16 2.33 -22.70
C GLY A 62 -7.77 1.24 -21.73
N THR A 63 -7.56 0.02 -22.23
CA THR A 63 -7.16 -1.13 -21.39
C THR A 63 -5.65 -1.35 -21.43
N LEU A 64 -5.05 -1.48 -20.25
CA LEU A 64 -3.72 -2.06 -20.05
C LEU A 64 -3.89 -3.45 -19.45
N THR A 65 -3.26 -4.46 -20.05
CA THR A 65 -3.24 -5.82 -19.51
C THR A 65 -1.91 -6.11 -18.84
N LEU A 66 -1.94 -6.60 -17.61
CA LEU A 66 -0.79 -7.09 -16.86
C LEU A 66 -0.91 -8.61 -16.78
N ASP A 67 -0.05 -9.32 -17.51
CA ASP A 67 -0.10 -10.78 -17.65
C ASP A 67 0.99 -11.43 -16.81
N GLY A 68 0.60 -12.07 -15.71
CA GLY A 68 1.53 -12.74 -14.80
C GLY A 68 2.15 -14.01 -15.38
N GLN A 69 1.69 -14.50 -16.54
CA GLN A 69 2.18 -15.72 -17.20
C GLN A 69 2.18 -16.97 -16.31
N GLY A 70 1.29 -17.00 -15.31
CA GLY A 70 1.20 -18.09 -14.33
C GLY A 70 2.17 -17.95 -13.15
N ASP A 71 2.93 -16.86 -13.04
CA ASP A 71 3.78 -16.58 -11.89
C ASP A 71 2.92 -16.14 -10.69
N ALA A 72 2.99 -16.95 -9.63
CA ALA A 72 2.26 -16.71 -8.39
C ALA A 72 2.69 -15.43 -7.66
N ASN A 73 3.89 -14.93 -7.94
CA ASN A 73 4.50 -13.74 -7.33
C ASN A 73 4.81 -12.65 -8.37
N ALA A 74 4.08 -12.65 -9.49
CA ALA A 74 4.26 -11.67 -10.57
C ALA A 74 4.29 -10.22 -10.05
N PHE A 75 5.33 -9.47 -10.39
CA PHE A 75 5.55 -8.11 -9.89
C PHE A 75 5.65 -7.10 -11.03
N TRP A 76 4.93 -5.98 -10.90
CA TRP A 76 5.04 -4.83 -11.78
C TRP A 76 5.35 -3.56 -10.99
N ALA A 77 6.36 -2.81 -11.42
CA ALA A 77 6.64 -1.48 -10.91
C ALA A 77 6.69 -0.47 -12.06
N PHE A 78 5.80 0.51 -12.02
CA PHE A 78 5.78 1.63 -12.95
C PHE A 78 6.47 2.83 -12.32
N GLN A 79 7.59 3.24 -12.89
CA GLN A 79 8.23 4.51 -12.62
C GLN A 79 7.59 5.57 -13.51
N MET A 80 6.69 6.36 -12.94
CA MET A 80 6.08 7.48 -13.65
C MET A 80 6.99 8.70 -13.45
N ALA A 81 7.59 9.18 -14.54
CA ALA A 81 8.51 10.31 -14.48
C ALA A 81 7.84 11.62 -14.02
N ASP A 82 6.52 11.71 -14.15
CA ASP A 82 5.70 12.84 -13.72
C ASP A 82 4.33 12.33 -13.20
N THR A 83 3.23 12.88 -13.73
CA THR A 83 1.87 12.60 -13.29
C THR A 83 1.40 11.28 -13.88
N LEU A 84 0.57 10.54 -13.14
CA LEU A 84 -0.22 9.44 -13.67
C LEU A 84 -1.63 9.94 -13.99
N ILE A 85 -2.06 9.89 -15.24
CA ILE A 85 -3.41 10.29 -15.65
C ILE A 85 -4.10 9.14 -16.38
N THR A 86 -5.31 8.77 -15.97
CA THR A 86 -6.18 7.89 -16.76
C THR A 86 -7.33 8.68 -17.38
N SER A 87 -7.66 8.38 -18.62
CA SER A 87 -8.86 8.92 -19.27
C SER A 87 -10.11 8.20 -18.74
N PRO A 88 -11.30 8.82 -18.87
CA PRO A 88 -12.57 8.18 -18.49
C PRO A 88 -12.74 6.77 -19.07
N GLY A 89 -13.20 5.83 -18.23
CA GLY A 89 -13.47 4.44 -18.63
C GLY A 89 -12.23 3.57 -18.86
N SER A 90 -11.04 4.05 -18.51
CA SER A 90 -9.81 3.26 -18.61
C SER A 90 -9.81 2.05 -17.69
N THR A 91 -9.06 1.01 -18.05
CA THR A 91 -8.98 -0.25 -17.28
C THR A 91 -7.56 -0.73 -17.13
N VAL A 92 -7.16 -1.10 -15.91
CA VAL A 92 -5.98 -1.93 -15.65
C VAL A 92 -6.49 -3.34 -15.36
N ASN A 93 -6.21 -4.27 -16.26
CA ASN A 93 -6.65 -5.65 -16.16
C ASN A 93 -5.48 -6.56 -15.79
N VAL A 94 -5.60 -7.33 -14.72
CA VAL A 94 -4.54 -8.22 -14.24
C VAL A 94 -4.98 -9.65 -14.49
N VAL A 95 -4.18 -10.41 -15.23
CA VAL A 95 -4.52 -11.78 -15.63
C VAL A 95 -3.36 -12.72 -15.34
N ASN A 96 -3.68 -14.01 -15.17
CA ASN A 96 -2.70 -15.09 -14.95
C ASN A 96 -1.68 -14.77 -13.83
N ALA A 97 -2.12 -14.05 -12.81
CA ALA A 97 -1.32 -13.63 -11.67
C ALA A 97 -1.80 -14.37 -10.41
N GLY A 98 -0.88 -14.71 -9.51
CA GLY A 98 -1.24 -15.36 -8.25
C GLY A 98 -1.55 -14.38 -7.11
N THR A 99 -1.86 -14.95 -5.95
CA THR A 99 -2.15 -14.16 -4.74
C THR A 99 -0.93 -13.45 -4.16
N GLY A 100 0.29 -13.81 -4.59
CA GLY A 100 1.54 -13.14 -4.25
C GLY A 100 1.90 -11.97 -5.17
N SER A 101 1.12 -11.74 -6.22
CA SER A 101 1.44 -10.74 -7.23
C SER A 101 1.30 -9.31 -6.71
N GLY A 102 2.02 -8.35 -7.29
CA GLY A 102 2.01 -6.96 -6.83
C GLY A 102 2.19 -5.95 -7.95
N VAL A 103 1.33 -4.92 -7.98
CA VAL A 103 1.46 -3.77 -8.89
C VAL A 103 1.67 -2.49 -8.10
N PHE A 104 2.69 -1.75 -8.50
CA PHE A 104 3.10 -0.51 -7.86
C PHE A 104 3.28 0.60 -8.89
N TRP A 105 2.67 1.74 -8.61
CA TRP A 105 2.76 2.95 -9.42
C TRP A 105 3.51 3.98 -8.60
N ASN A 106 4.81 4.13 -8.87
CA ASN A 106 5.65 5.13 -8.23
C ASN A 106 5.56 6.44 -9.01
N VAL A 107 4.75 7.37 -8.51
CA VAL A 107 4.41 8.60 -9.22
C VAL A 107 5.26 9.76 -8.70
N ALA A 108 6.03 10.39 -9.58
CA ALA A 108 6.94 11.47 -9.18
C ALA A 108 6.20 12.74 -8.73
N SER A 109 4.98 12.97 -9.20
CA SER A 109 4.14 14.11 -8.83
C SER A 109 2.78 13.66 -8.26
N SER A 110 1.69 13.79 -9.01
CA SER A 110 0.32 13.49 -8.60
C SER A 110 -0.32 12.42 -9.49
N ALA A 111 -1.43 11.83 -9.05
CA ALA A 111 -2.22 10.90 -9.86
C ALA A 111 -3.66 11.37 -10.01
N THR A 112 -4.23 11.22 -11.21
CA THR A 112 -5.64 11.48 -11.50
C THR A 112 -6.24 10.26 -12.18
N LEU A 113 -7.20 9.62 -11.54
CA LEU A 113 -8.02 8.59 -12.16
C LEU A 113 -9.28 9.23 -12.72
N GLY A 114 -9.42 9.23 -14.05
CA GLY A 114 -10.61 9.74 -14.74
C GLY A 114 -11.88 8.96 -14.38
N THR A 115 -13.03 9.54 -14.70
CA THR A 115 -14.34 8.97 -14.33
C THR A 115 -14.48 7.51 -14.74
N THR A 116 -15.10 6.71 -13.87
CA THR A 116 -15.35 5.27 -14.10
C THR A 116 -14.12 4.43 -14.52
N THR A 117 -12.90 4.89 -14.20
CA THR A 117 -11.69 4.08 -14.39
C THR A 117 -11.74 2.86 -13.47
N ALA A 118 -11.49 1.66 -14.02
CA ALA A 118 -11.27 0.44 -13.25
C ALA A 118 -9.76 0.21 -13.08
N PHE A 119 -9.23 0.52 -11.90
CA PHE A 119 -7.79 0.54 -11.64
C PHE A 119 -7.37 -0.58 -10.70
N GLU A 120 -6.12 -1.05 -10.86
CA GLU A 120 -5.51 -2.07 -10.02
C GLU A 120 -4.10 -1.66 -9.58
N GLY A 121 -3.73 -1.99 -8.35
CA GLY A 121 -2.40 -1.70 -7.79
C GLY A 121 -2.33 -0.56 -6.77
N ASN A 122 -1.13 -0.36 -6.24
CA ASN A 122 -0.84 0.68 -5.27
C ASN A 122 -0.32 1.93 -5.97
N ILE A 123 -1.05 3.02 -5.85
CA ILE A 123 -0.58 4.35 -6.24
C ILE A 123 0.20 4.93 -5.06
N LEU A 124 1.48 5.19 -5.28
CA LEU A 124 2.33 5.94 -4.37
C LEU A 124 2.65 7.26 -5.06
N ALA A 125 2.00 8.35 -4.67
CA ALA A 125 2.20 9.68 -5.25
C ALA A 125 2.99 10.60 -4.31
N LEU A 126 3.87 11.44 -4.86
CA LEU A 126 4.60 12.43 -4.07
C LEU A 126 3.65 13.48 -3.50
N ALA A 127 2.76 14.00 -4.34
CA ALA A 127 1.86 15.08 -3.99
C ALA A 127 0.46 14.53 -3.75
N SER A 128 -0.48 14.71 -4.69
CA SER A 128 -1.90 14.41 -4.49
C SER A 128 -2.39 13.25 -5.34
N ILE A 129 -3.54 12.68 -4.96
CA ILE A 129 -4.27 11.70 -5.76
C ILE A 129 -5.72 12.17 -5.87
N THR A 130 -6.26 12.20 -7.09
CA THR A 130 -7.66 12.50 -7.36
C THR A 130 -8.32 11.31 -8.03
N LEU A 131 -9.45 10.86 -7.48
CA LEU A 131 -10.32 9.88 -8.09
C LEU A 131 -11.60 10.58 -8.51
N ASP A 132 -11.78 10.75 -9.82
CA ASP A 132 -12.99 11.33 -10.38
C ASP A 132 -14.18 10.37 -10.23
N THR A 133 -15.38 10.90 -10.50
CA THR A 133 -16.64 10.22 -10.19
C THR A 133 -16.68 8.76 -10.66
N GLY A 134 -16.93 7.86 -9.71
CA GLY A 134 -17.15 6.44 -10.00
C GLY A 134 -15.90 5.65 -10.41
N ALA A 135 -14.70 6.23 -10.39
CA ALA A 135 -13.47 5.45 -10.51
C ALA A 135 -13.35 4.44 -9.35
N THR A 136 -12.74 3.30 -9.60
CA THR A 136 -12.56 2.22 -8.62
C THR A 136 -11.11 1.75 -8.60
N ILE A 137 -10.58 1.49 -7.41
CA ILE A 137 -9.38 0.68 -7.22
C ILE A 137 -9.85 -0.67 -6.66
N GLY A 138 -9.94 -1.68 -7.55
CA GLY A 138 -10.53 -2.98 -7.22
C GLY A 138 -9.70 -3.77 -6.20
N CYS A 139 -8.38 -3.68 -6.32
CA CYS A 139 -7.42 -4.29 -5.43
C CYS A 139 -6.14 -3.44 -5.42
N GLY A 140 -5.97 -2.66 -4.34
CA GLY A 140 -4.87 -1.72 -4.25
C GLY A 140 -5.04 -0.62 -3.21
N ARG A 141 -4.29 0.48 -3.39
CA ARG A 141 -4.28 1.64 -2.48
C ARG A 141 -4.03 2.96 -3.21
N ALA A 142 -4.53 4.04 -2.62
CA ALA A 142 -4.17 5.41 -2.97
C ALA A 142 -3.38 6.05 -1.82
N LEU A 143 -2.07 6.21 -1.99
CA LEU A 143 -1.14 6.73 -0.98
C LEU A 143 -0.49 8.03 -1.47
N ALA A 144 -0.93 9.16 -0.92
CA ALA A 144 -0.39 10.49 -1.19
C ALA A 144 0.60 10.90 -0.09
N SER A 145 1.83 11.28 -0.45
CA SER A 145 2.89 11.54 0.52
C SER A 145 2.80 12.93 1.16
N THR A 146 2.54 13.97 0.38
CA THR A 146 2.52 15.36 0.87
C THR A 146 1.20 16.08 0.62
N GLY A 147 0.40 15.59 -0.33
CA GLY A 147 -0.88 16.16 -0.71
C GLY A 147 -2.08 15.39 -0.16
N ALA A 148 -3.23 15.63 -0.79
CA ALA A 148 -4.50 15.03 -0.41
C ALA A 148 -4.88 13.86 -1.32
N VAL A 149 -5.72 12.96 -0.80
CA VAL A 149 -6.48 12.01 -1.61
C VAL A 149 -7.92 12.52 -1.70
N THR A 150 -8.37 12.88 -2.90
CA THR A 150 -9.73 13.39 -3.16
C THR A 150 -10.55 12.32 -3.85
N MET A 151 -11.78 12.08 -3.36
CA MET A 151 -12.68 11.03 -3.86
C MET A 151 -14.07 11.59 -4.15
N ALA A 152 -14.70 11.13 -5.23
CA ALA A 152 -16.06 11.40 -5.64
C ALA A 152 -16.83 10.09 -5.90
N GLY A 153 -17.42 9.47 -4.86
CA GLY A 153 -18.25 8.27 -5.05
C GLY A 153 -17.47 7.03 -5.52
N ASN A 154 -16.21 6.90 -5.08
CA ASN A 154 -15.32 5.82 -5.49
C ASN A 154 -15.37 4.60 -4.57
N THR A 155 -14.83 3.49 -5.07
CA THR A 155 -14.52 2.30 -4.26
C THR A 155 -13.02 2.06 -4.26
N ILE A 156 -12.42 1.84 -3.10
CA ILE A 156 -11.03 1.41 -2.94
C ILE A 156 -11.05 0.18 -2.04
N SER A 157 -10.52 -0.94 -2.52
CA SER A 157 -10.43 -2.17 -1.75
C SER A 157 -8.98 -2.65 -1.66
N SER A 158 -8.58 -3.06 -0.46
CA SER A 158 -7.35 -3.81 -0.21
C SER A 158 -7.61 -5.32 -0.05
N ALA A 159 -8.89 -5.72 -0.10
CA ALA A 159 -9.30 -7.10 -0.17
C ALA A 159 -9.20 -7.54 -1.63
N CYS A 160 -8.01 -8.00 -1.99
CA CYS A 160 -7.72 -8.60 -3.28
C CYS A 160 -8.29 -10.02 -3.33
N THR A 161 -9.62 -10.11 -3.42
CA THR A 161 -10.32 -11.38 -3.65
C THR A 161 -10.47 -11.60 -5.14
N GLU A 162 -9.37 -11.95 -5.81
CA GLU A 162 -9.48 -12.69 -7.06
C GLU A 162 -9.82 -14.15 -6.71
N LEU A 163 -11.12 -14.46 -6.78
CA LEU A 163 -11.66 -15.54 -7.61
C LEU A 163 -10.80 -16.83 -7.73
N LEU A 164 -10.36 -17.41 -6.61
CA LEU A 164 -10.10 -18.84 -6.55
C LEU A 164 -11.43 -19.54 -6.26
N THR A 165 -11.96 -20.25 -7.25
CA THR A 165 -13.05 -21.18 -7.05
C THR A 165 -12.62 -22.24 -6.02
N GLY A 166 -13.03 -22.06 -4.75
CA GLY A 166 -13.31 -23.20 -3.89
C GLY A 166 -12.55 -23.40 -2.59
N THR A 167 -11.84 -22.44 -1.99
CA THR A 167 -11.39 -22.63 -0.58
C THR A 167 -11.41 -21.36 0.25
N THR A 168 -12.28 -21.35 1.25
CA THR A 168 -12.43 -20.34 2.29
C THR A 168 -11.40 -20.54 3.42
N THR A 169 -10.25 -19.89 3.32
CA THR A 169 -9.43 -19.59 4.51
C THR A 169 -8.88 -18.18 4.40
N GLY A 170 -9.69 -17.22 4.85
CA GLY A 170 -9.26 -15.86 5.08
C GLY A 170 -8.39 -15.79 6.34
N ILE A 171 -7.23 -15.15 6.21
CA ILE A 171 -6.52 -14.54 7.32
C ILE A 171 -6.17 -13.12 6.87
N GLY A 172 -6.89 -12.15 7.41
CA GLY A 172 -6.54 -10.74 7.28
C GLY A 172 -5.33 -10.45 8.15
N SER A 173 -4.21 -10.09 7.52
CA SER A 173 -3.04 -9.43 8.11
C SER A 173 -2.13 -9.05 6.96
N GLY A 174 -2.08 -7.76 6.59
CA GLY A 174 -1.17 -7.24 5.55
C GLY A 174 -1.26 -8.01 4.24
N SER A 175 -2.12 -7.57 3.33
CA SER A 175 -2.21 -8.08 1.97
C SER A 175 -0.86 -8.51 1.37
N ASN A 176 -0.63 -9.83 1.34
CA ASN A 176 0.50 -10.46 0.66
C ASN A 176 0.29 -10.53 -0.86
N GLY A 177 -0.72 -9.83 -1.38
CA GLY A 177 -0.98 -9.59 -2.81
C GLY A 177 -1.45 -8.16 -3.03
N PHE A 178 -1.02 -7.57 -4.15
CA PHE A 178 -1.35 -6.25 -4.72
C PHE A 178 -1.33 -5.04 -3.81
N SER A 179 -0.98 -5.24 -2.55
CA SER A 179 -1.06 -4.24 -1.52
C SER A 179 0.02 -4.50 -0.46
N GLY A 180 1.21 -4.96 -0.85
CA GLY A 180 2.45 -4.85 -0.07
C GLY A 180 2.35 -5.00 1.45
N SER A 181 2.65 -6.20 1.97
CA SER A 181 3.46 -6.26 3.19
C SER A 181 4.72 -5.41 2.98
N GLY A 182 5.24 -4.76 4.03
CA GLY A 182 6.31 -3.77 3.89
C GLY A 182 7.42 -4.30 2.99
N LEU A 183 7.90 -3.53 2.03
CA LEU A 183 8.87 -4.04 1.06
C LEU A 183 10.28 -3.74 1.57
N SER A 184 11.05 -4.76 1.89
CA SER A 184 12.49 -4.66 2.11
C SER A 184 13.22 -4.95 0.80
N PHE A 185 14.09 -4.03 0.37
CA PHE A 185 14.91 -4.25 -0.81
C PHE A 185 16.24 -4.89 -0.38
N ASP A 186 16.54 -6.07 -0.92
CA ASP A 186 17.86 -6.67 -0.79
C ASP A 186 18.73 -6.22 -1.96
N ALA A 187 19.61 -5.25 -1.69
CA ALA A 187 20.56 -4.72 -2.66
C ALA A 187 21.59 -5.77 -3.15
N THR A 188 21.73 -6.89 -2.43
CA THR A 188 22.66 -7.98 -2.78
C THR A 188 22.10 -8.85 -3.90
N THR A 189 20.78 -9.08 -3.89
CA THR A 189 20.09 -9.94 -4.85
C THR A 189 19.29 -9.14 -5.89
N ASN A 190 19.18 -7.82 -5.70
CA ASN A 190 18.33 -6.95 -6.52
C ASN A 190 16.87 -7.43 -6.55
N THR A 191 16.39 -7.98 -5.44
CA THR A 191 15.02 -8.50 -5.29
C THR A 191 14.27 -7.78 -4.18
N VAL A 192 12.96 -7.68 -4.37
CA VAL A 192 12.02 -7.13 -3.39
C VAL A 192 11.55 -8.28 -2.49
N VAL A 193 11.78 -8.15 -1.18
CA VAL A 193 11.37 -9.14 -0.17
C VAL A 193 10.26 -8.54 0.70
N ALA A 194 9.19 -9.29 0.93
CA ALA A 194 8.16 -8.89 1.88
C ALA A 194 8.75 -8.88 3.30
N SER A 195 8.90 -7.70 3.89
CA SER A 195 9.13 -7.52 5.31
C SER A 195 7.91 -8.05 6.05
N GLY A 196 8.16 -9.01 6.94
CA GLY A 196 7.13 -9.50 7.86
C GLY A 196 6.52 -8.31 8.59
N ALA A 197 5.24 -8.44 8.94
CA ALA A 197 4.49 -7.42 9.68
C ALA A 197 5.38 -6.80 10.77
N VAL A 198 5.62 -5.48 10.67
CA VAL A 198 6.30 -4.76 11.75
C VAL A 198 5.38 -4.90 12.95
N GLY A 199 5.80 -5.70 13.93
CA GLY A 199 5.09 -5.84 15.19
C GLY A 199 4.80 -4.46 15.75
N ALA A 200 3.64 -4.29 16.38
CA ALA A 200 3.25 -3.04 17.01
C ALA A 200 4.45 -2.47 17.78
N PRO A 201 4.72 -1.14 17.71
CA PRO A 201 5.74 -0.56 18.55
C PRO A 201 5.43 -0.99 19.98
N VAL A 202 6.39 -1.62 20.66
CA VAL A 202 6.25 -1.90 22.09
C VAL A 202 6.05 -0.55 22.76
N VAL A 203 4.81 -0.23 23.13
CA VAL A 203 4.51 0.94 23.94
C VAL A 203 5.27 0.68 25.25
N PRO A 204 6.28 1.49 25.63
CA PRO A 204 6.88 1.36 26.94
C PRO A 204 5.76 1.64 27.93
N GLU A 205 5.26 0.60 28.60
CA GLU A 205 4.21 0.77 29.61
C GLU A 205 4.75 1.77 30.64
N PRO A 206 4.08 2.93 30.83
CA PRO A 206 4.57 3.95 31.74
C PRO A 206 4.43 3.45 33.18
N SER A 207 5.49 2.84 33.71
CA SER A 207 5.80 2.65 35.13
C SER A 207 4.69 2.09 36.04
N THR A 208 3.59 1.55 35.49
CA THR A 208 2.35 1.29 36.23
C THR A 208 2.49 0.07 37.16
N MET A 209 3.48 -0.78 36.88
CA MET A 209 3.91 -1.89 37.74
C MET A 209 4.60 -1.44 39.04
N ILE A 210 5.19 -0.24 39.09
CA ILE A 210 5.86 0.25 40.32
C ILE A 210 4.82 0.84 41.30
N LEU A 211 3.73 1.42 40.80
CA LEU A 211 2.66 1.98 41.65
C LEU A 211 1.80 0.88 42.32
N PHE A 212 1.60 -0.26 41.65
CA PHE A 212 0.94 -1.41 42.28
C PHE A 212 1.82 -2.08 43.36
N GLY A 213 3.15 -2.05 43.20
CA GLY A 213 4.10 -2.55 44.20
C GLY A 213 4.19 -1.67 45.46
N SER A 214 4.11 -0.33 45.30
CA SER A 214 4.17 0.61 46.44
C SER A 214 2.87 0.63 47.27
N GLY A 215 1.71 0.33 46.67
CA GLY A 215 0.45 0.19 47.39
C GLY A 215 0.42 -0.99 48.37
N LEU A 216 1.05 -2.12 48.03
CA LEU A 216 1.05 -3.32 48.86
C LEU A 216 2.08 -3.24 50.02
N ALA A 217 3.21 -2.57 49.81
CA ALA A 217 4.19 -2.31 50.87
C ALA A 217 3.64 -1.35 51.95
N GLY A 218 2.83 -0.36 51.56
CA GLY A 218 2.15 0.54 52.50
C GLY A 218 1.21 -0.20 53.47
N LEU A 219 0.49 -1.23 53.00
CA LEU A 219 -0.44 -2.00 53.82
C LEU A 219 0.25 -2.90 54.86
N VAL A 220 1.45 -3.40 54.55
CA VAL A 220 2.23 -4.26 55.47
C VAL A 220 2.88 -3.44 56.60
N VAL A 221 3.30 -2.20 56.31
CA VAL A 221 3.90 -1.31 57.33
C VAL A 221 2.84 -0.81 58.32
N PHE A 222 1.61 -0.53 57.88
CA PHE A 222 0.52 -0.14 58.79
C PHE A 222 0.09 -1.27 59.74
N ARG A 223 0.13 -2.55 59.31
CA ARG A 223 -0.20 -3.68 60.19
C ARG A 223 0.77 -3.89 61.36
N LYS A 224 2.04 -3.47 61.24
CA LYS A 224 3.03 -3.63 62.33
C LYS A 224 2.88 -2.59 63.44
N LYS A 225 2.38 -1.40 63.15
CA LYS A 225 2.25 -0.32 64.16
C LYS A 225 1.11 -0.55 65.17
N PHE A 226 0.12 -1.38 64.85
CA PHE A 226 -1.01 -1.67 65.77
C PHE A 226 -0.82 -2.92 66.64
N LYS A 227 0.34 -3.58 66.58
CA LYS A 227 0.65 -4.76 67.41
C LYS A 227 1.54 -4.47 68.63
N LYS A 228 1.82 -3.19 68.91
CA LYS A 228 2.44 -2.74 70.16
C LYS A 228 1.50 -1.75 70.85
N ALA A 229 0.48 -2.31 71.48
CA ALA A 229 -0.21 -1.78 72.65
C ALA A 229 -0.17 -2.90 73.69
#